data_AF-A0A924DDE8-F1
#
_entry.id   AF-A0A924DDE8-F1
#
_cell.length_a   1.000
_cell.length_b   1.000
_cell.length_c   1.000
_cell.angle_alpha   90.00
_cell.angle_beta   90.00
_cell.angle_gamma   90.00
#
_symmetry.space_group_name_H-M   'P 1'
#
loop_
_entity.id
_entity.type
_entity.pdbx_description
1 polymer ?
#
loop_
_entity_poly.entity_id
_entity_poly.type
_entity_poly.pdbx_seq_one_letter_code
_entity_poly.pdbx_strand_id
1 'polypeptide(L)'
;MPDDFDFSQSGKRKRNKAEAPDQPLMTQVLCLLCVVITLAYFTSNAAKGTLWYTVGHFGLVSTEDIWSGRYYGLLSSFFVHLSILHIYFNMTWLWRLGGVLETTIAPWKYIIFLIGAGIVGSCSELALSGQTGAGASGVVYAIFGLLWAGRGSFAEWRSVATRQNLNLFVGWGLLCVVLTYAHIMPIANGAHWGGFAYGLAVGWIFFAPRRRPIWWLALAGLGAICVMSLFWMPWSWVWNWDQGGRKYEQKNYREALRLYERSLRTGGTVSPLKENIADCWQMIAVEAEARHDRKAMEEALTQAKKFYEEAKTAQVPKEVEPERPPRTEDLIEQIRKKAQKPPADKK
;
A
#
# COMPACT_ATOMS: atom_id res chain seq x y z
N MET A 1 -4.87 27.39 -24.21
CA MET A 1 -4.16 27.50 -22.91
C MET A 1 -3.13 28.59 -23.08
N PRO A 2 -3.03 29.60 -22.19
CA PRO A 2 -2.11 30.71 -22.39
C PRO A 2 -0.67 30.21 -22.34
N ASP A 3 0.13 30.68 -23.29
CA ASP A 3 1.53 30.33 -23.55
C ASP A 3 2.52 30.99 -22.55
N ASP A 4 2.06 31.34 -21.35
CA ASP A 4 2.81 32.19 -20.41
C ASP A 4 3.76 31.38 -19.50
N PHE A 5 4.25 30.24 -20.00
CA PHE A 5 5.35 29.50 -19.41
C PHE A 5 6.69 30.16 -19.78
N ASP A 6 6.87 31.40 -19.36
CA ASP A 6 8.12 32.11 -19.55
C ASP A 6 9.19 31.57 -18.57
N PHE A 7 9.89 30.52 -19.02
CA PHE A 7 11.07 29.96 -18.38
C PHE A 7 12.35 30.78 -18.64
N SER A 8 12.28 31.91 -19.37
CA SER A 8 13.46 32.73 -19.71
C SER A 8 14.14 33.35 -18.48
N GLN A 9 13.45 33.38 -17.34
CA GLN A 9 13.96 33.91 -16.08
C GLN A 9 14.73 32.88 -15.24
N SER A 10 14.78 31.59 -15.63
CA SER A 10 15.75 30.67 -15.02
C SER A 10 17.10 30.92 -15.69
N GLY A 11 17.85 31.88 -15.13
CA GLY A 11 19.17 32.25 -15.61
C GLY A 11 19.99 31.00 -15.96
N LYS A 12 20.67 31.05 -17.11
CA LYS A 12 21.58 30.04 -17.65
C LYS A 12 22.39 29.39 -16.52
N ARG A 13 21.85 28.35 -15.89
CA ARG A 13 22.57 27.63 -14.84
C ARG A 13 23.57 26.79 -15.62
N LYS A 14 24.79 27.33 -15.74
CA LYS A 14 25.91 26.64 -16.38
C LYS A 14 25.95 25.24 -15.80
N ARG A 15 25.80 24.28 -16.71
CA ARG A 15 25.92 22.85 -16.53
C ARG A 15 27.12 22.56 -15.61
N ASN A 16 26.90 22.08 -14.38
CA ASN A 16 27.94 21.31 -13.70
C ASN A 16 27.93 19.91 -14.33
N LYS A 17 28.39 19.83 -15.59
CA LYS A 17 28.54 18.56 -16.34
C LYS A 17 29.40 17.55 -15.57
N ALA A 18 30.22 18.06 -14.65
CA ALA A 18 31.12 17.30 -13.80
C ALA A 18 30.42 16.37 -12.79
N GLU A 19 29.12 16.52 -12.51
CA GLU A 19 28.44 15.73 -11.47
C GLU A 19 27.54 14.61 -11.99
N ALA A 20 27.08 14.65 -13.25
CA ALA A 20 26.18 13.63 -13.80
C ALA A 20 26.97 12.52 -14.52
N PRO A 21 26.59 11.24 -14.37
CA PRO A 21 27.28 10.13 -15.01
C PRO A 21 27.04 10.13 -16.53
N ASP A 22 28.04 9.65 -17.28
CA ASP A 22 27.94 9.52 -18.74
C ASP A 22 27.05 8.34 -19.18
N GLN A 23 26.81 7.37 -18.29
CA GLN A 23 25.99 6.19 -18.54
C GLN A 23 24.99 5.95 -17.40
N PRO A 24 23.77 5.44 -17.69
CA PRO A 24 22.73 5.26 -16.69
C PRO A 24 22.86 3.92 -15.95
N LEU A 25 24.00 3.68 -15.31
CA LEU A 25 24.33 2.39 -14.69
C LEU A 25 23.33 2.01 -13.59
N MET A 26 22.88 2.95 -12.75
CA MET A 26 21.92 2.69 -11.69
C MET A 26 20.58 2.25 -12.26
N THR A 27 20.10 2.92 -13.30
CA THR A 27 18.86 2.54 -13.99
C THR A 27 18.96 1.13 -14.56
N GLN A 28 20.08 0.79 -15.18
CA GLN A 28 20.33 -0.55 -15.73
C GLN A 28 20.33 -1.62 -14.63
N VAL A 29 21.00 -1.36 -13.50
CA VAL A 29 21.03 -2.24 -12.34
C VAL A 29 19.63 -2.42 -11.75
N LEU A 30 18.87 -1.34 -11.58
CA LEU A 30 17.49 -1.42 -11.08
C LEU A 30 16.60 -2.24 -12.01
N CYS A 31 16.69 -2.02 -13.33
CA CYS A 31 15.96 -2.83 -14.30
C CYS A 31 16.35 -4.32 -14.21
N LEU A 32 17.64 -4.63 -14.10
CA LEU A 32 18.13 -6.00 -13.93
C LEU A 32 17.60 -6.63 -12.65
N LEU A 33 17.64 -5.91 -11.52
CA LEU A 33 17.11 -6.39 -10.24
C LEU A 33 15.61 -6.70 -10.32
N CYS A 34 14.82 -5.81 -10.92
CA CYS A 34 13.39 -6.04 -11.15
C CYS A 34 13.15 -7.32 -11.97
N VAL A 35 13.93 -7.53 -13.03
CA VAL A 35 13.84 -8.74 -13.89
C VAL A 35 14.22 -9.99 -13.11
N VAL A 36 15.34 -9.99 -12.38
CA VAL A 36 15.80 -11.15 -11.61
C VAL A 36 14.82 -11.51 -10.49
N ILE A 37 14.35 -10.51 -9.73
CA ILE A 37 13.39 -10.72 -8.64
C ILE A 37 12.05 -11.22 -9.17
N THR A 38 11.57 -10.66 -10.28
CA THR A 38 10.32 -11.11 -10.92
C THR A 38 10.44 -12.52 -11.52
N LEU A 39 11.61 -12.86 -12.10
CA LEU A 39 11.89 -14.22 -12.54
C LEU A 39 11.88 -15.19 -11.35
N ALA A 40 12.49 -14.80 -10.24
CA ALA A 40 12.47 -15.60 -9.02
C ALA A 40 11.04 -15.80 -8.49
N TYR A 41 10.22 -14.75 -8.52
CA TYR A 41 8.79 -14.83 -8.17
C TYR A 41 8.07 -15.89 -9.02
N PHE A 42 8.17 -15.83 -10.35
CA PHE A 42 7.48 -16.77 -11.25
C PHE A 42 8.01 -18.20 -11.22
N THR A 43 9.29 -18.41 -10.89
CA THR A 43 9.95 -19.73 -11.02
C THR A 43 10.24 -20.42 -9.69
N SER A 44 10.03 -19.74 -8.55
CA SER A 44 10.39 -20.30 -7.24
C SER A 44 9.71 -21.61 -6.89
N ASN A 45 8.59 -21.95 -7.55
CA ASN A 45 7.71 -23.07 -7.22
C ASN A 45 7.34 -23.05 -5.71
N ALA A 46 6.39 -23.88 -5.28
CA ALA A 46 5.89 -23.83 -3.89
C ALA A 46 6.91 -24.28 -2.81
N ALA A 47 8.20 -24.37 -3.12
CA ALA A 47 9.27 -24.72 -2.19
C ALA A 47 9.60 -23.54 -1.25
N LYS A 48 8.65 -23.24 -0.35
CA LYS A 48 8.83 -22.31 0.76
C LYS A 48 10.11 -22.70 1.53
N GLY A 49 10.98 -21.73 1.79
CA GLY A 49 12.22 -21.90 2.55
C GLY A 49 13.52 -21.90 1.73
N THR A 50 13.47 -21.82 0.40
CA THR A 50 14.67 -21.63 -0.44
C THR A 50 15.05 -20.15 -0.56
N LEU A 51 16.34 -19.85 -0.77
CA LEU A 51 16.80 -18.49 -1.06
C LEU A 51 16.06 -17.88 -2.26
N TRP A 52 15.82 -18.68 -3.30
CA TRP A 52 15.15 -18.23 -4.52
C TRP A 52 13.69 -17.82 -4.26
N TYR A 53 12.98 -18.59 -3.44
CA TYR A 53 11.64 -18.21 -2.96
C TYR A 53 11.68 -16.90 -2.17
N THR A 54 12.62 -16.75 -1.23
CA THR A 54 12.78 -15.52 -0.43
C THR A 54 13.06 -14.30 -1.32
N VAL A 55 13.94 -14.43 -2.32
CA VAL A 55 14.23 -13.35 -3.27
C VAL A 55 12.99 -12.96 -4.07
N GLY A 56 12.24 -13.93 -4.60
CA GLY A 56 11.03 -13.66 -5.39
C GLY A 56 9.90 -12.99 -4.60
N HIS A 57 9.84 -13.21 -3.29
CA HIS A 57 8.77 -12.69 -2.42
C HIS A 57 9.22 -11.54 -1.51
N PHE A 58 10.49 -11.11 -1.58
CA PHE A 58 11.05 -10.06 -0.72
C PHE A 58 10.29 -8.72 -0.79
N GLY A 59 9.70 -8.42 -1.95
CA GLY A 59 8.90 -7.20 -2.18
C GLY A 59 7.41 -7.32 -1.83
N LEU A 60 6.92 -8.50 -1.45
CA LEU A 60 5.50 -8.77 -1.17
C LEU A 60 5.26 -8.82 0.35
N VAL A 61 5.59 -7.72 1.04
CA VAL A 61 5.38 -7.60 2.48
C VAL A 61 3.91 -7.29 2.75
N SER A 62 3.28 -8.01 3.68
CA SER A 62 1.88 -7.77 4.04
C SER A 62 1.71 -6.41 4.72
N THR A 63 0.50 -5.85 4.66
CA THR A 63 0.22 -4.56 5.26
C THR A 63 0.37 -4.58 6.79
N GLU A 64 -0.04 -5.68 7.42
CA GLU A 64 0.09 -5.90 8.88
C GLU A 64 1.56 -5.94 9.31
N ASP A 65 2.39 -6.59 8.50
CA ASP A 65 3.84 -6.64 8.68
C ASP A 65 4.48 -5.24 8.57
N ILE A 66 4.01 -4.42 7.63
CA ILE A 66 4.46 -3.03 7.48
C ILE A 66 4.13 -2.23 8.74
N TRP A 67 2.89 -2.30 9.24
CA TRP A 67 2.50 -1.63 10.49
C TRP A 67 3.20 -2.19 11.73
N SER A 68 3.75 -3.40 11.63
CA SER A 68 4.55 -4.04 12.68
C SER A 68 6.06 -3.75 12.58
N GLY A 69 6.47 -2.86 11.66
CA GLY A 69 7.84 -2.36 11.57
C GLY A 69 8.63 -2.84 10.35
N ARG A 70 8.05 -3.67 9.47
CA ARG A 70 8.68 -4.09 8.20
C ARG A 70 8.55 -3.01 7.11
N TYR A 71 8.92 -1.77 7.45
CA TYR A 71 8.79 -0.60 6.57
C TYR A 71 9.58 -0.70 5.26
N TYR A 72 10.57 -1.60 5.18
CA TYR A 72 11.28 -1.88 3.93
C TYR A 72 10.32 -2.33 2.81
N GLY A 73 9.15 -2.91 3.16
CA GLY A 73 8.08 -3.26 2.23
C GLY A 73 7.59 -2.11 1.36
N LEU A 74 7.66 -0.87 1.87
CA LEU A 74 7.29 0.34 1.12
C LEU A 74 8.23 0.60 -0.06
N LEU A 75 9.48 0.18 0.05
CA LEU A 75 10.47 0.36 -1.01
C LEU A 75 10.70 -0.92 -1.81
N SER A 76 10.66 -2.09 -1.17
CA SER A 76 10.93 -3.37 -1.84
C SER A 76 9.82 -3.78 -2.81
N SER A 77 8.59 -3.30 -2.63
CA SER A 77 7.48 -3.51 -3.57
C SER A 77 7.81 -3.06 -5.00
N PHE A 78 8.69 -2.06 -5.16
CA PHE A 78 9.21 -1.56 -6.43
C PHE A 78 9.77 -2.67 -7.34
N PHE A 79 10.40 -3.70 -6.76
CA PHE A 79 11.16 -4.69 -7.51
C PHE A 79 10.34 -5.86 -8.04
N VAL A 80 9.20 -6.16 -7.42
CA VAL A 80 8.38 -7.34 -7.76
C VAL A 80 7.29 -6.96 -8.76
N HIS A 81 7.11 -7.76 -9.82
CA HIS A 81 6.05 -7.55 -10.79
C HIS A 81 5.21 -8.83 -10.96
N LEU A 82 3.89 -8.66 -10.95
CA LEU A 82 2.94 -9.78 -10.92
C LEU A 82 2.55 -10.37 -12.28
N SER A 83 3.00 -9.76 -13.40
CA SER A 83 2.77 -10.30 -14.75
C SER A 83 3.86 -9.88 -15.73
N ILE A 84 3.99 -10.64 -16.83
CA ILE A 84 4.97 -10.38 -17.90
C ILE A 84 4.72 -9.01 -18.55
N LEU A 85 3.46 -8.70 -18.87
CA LEU A 85 3.08 -7.42 -19.45
C LEU A 85 3.43 -6.27 -18.50
N HIS A 86 3.19 -6.46 -17.20
CA HIS A 86 3.46 -5.47 -16.17
C HIS A 86 4.96 -5.13 -16.05
N ILE A 87 5.85 -6.14 -16.01
CA ILE A 87 7.29 -5.86 -15.99
C ILE A 87 7.78 -5.27 -17.31
N TYR A 88 7.29 -5.75 -18.45
CA TYR A 88 7.70 -5.24 -19.77
C TYR A 88 7.48 -3.73 -19.89
N PHE A 89 6.27 -3.25 -19.56
CA PHE A 89 5.97 -1.82 -19.64
C PHE A 89 6.77 -1.00 -18.62
N ASN A 90 6.90 -1.48 -17.38
CA ASN A 90 7.68 -0.77 -16.37
C ASN A 90 9.15 -0.64 -16.74
N MET A 91 9.78 -1.72 -17.19
CA MET A 91 11.21 -1.69 -17.54
C MET A 91 11.46 -0.84 -18.78
N THR A 92 10.55 -0.87 -19.76
CA THR A 92 10.65 0.00 -20.95
C THR A 92 10.68 1.49 -20.55
N TRP A 93 9.75 1.90 -19.69
CA TRP A 93 9.67 3.30 -19.26
C TRP A 93 10.73 3.68 -18.22
N LEU A 94 11.07 2.78 -17.28
CA LEU A 94 12.15 3.00 -16.32
C LEU A 94 13.48 3.16 -17.03
N TRP A 95 13.80 2.30 -18.00
CA TRP A 95 15.02 2.42 -18.79
C TRP A 95 15.07 3.75 -19.55
N ARG A 96 13.99 4.11 -20.24
CA ARG A 96 13.93 5.32 -21.07
C ARG A 96 13.97 6.60 -20.25
N LEU A 97 13.11 6.71 -19.24
CA LEU A 97 12.96 7.94 -18.45
C LEU A 97 13.99 8.02 -17.33
N GLY A 98 14.24 6.92 -16.62
CA GLY A 98 15.27 6.83 -15.60
C GLY A 98 16.65 7.09 -16.16
N GLY A 99 16.97 6.56 -17.36
CA GLY A 99 18.26 6.81 -17.99
C GLY A 99 18.47 8.28 -18.38
N VAL A 100 17.42 8.96 -18.88
CA VAL A 100 17.47 10.41 -19.14
C VAL A 100 17.65 11.17 -17.82
N LEU A 101 16.92 10.81 -16.76
CA LEU A 101 17.04 11.48 -15.48
C LEU A 101 18.44 11.29 -14.87
N GLU A 102 18.94 10.06 -14.81
CA GLU A 102 20.24 9.72 -14.23
C GLU A 102 21.39 10.45 -14.91
N THR A 103 21.40 10.51 -16.24
CA THR A 103 22.47 11.18 -17.02
C THR A 103 22.37 12.71 -17.03
N THR A 104 21.35 13.28 -16.39
CA THR A 104 21.12 14.73 -16.36
C THR A 104 21.21 15.34 -14.96
N ILE A 105 21.18 14.53 -13.89
CA ILE A 105 21.32 15.00 -12.51
C ILE A 105 22.44 14.26 -11.78
N ALA A 106 22.86 14.79 -10.62
CA ALA A 106 23.88 14.13 -9.80
C ALA A 106 23.37 12.77 -9.25
N PRO A 107 24.20 11.72 -9.18
CA PRO A 107 23.80 10.37 -8.74
C PRO A 107 23.07 10.33 -7.40
N TRP A 108 23.51 11.11 -6.41
CA TRP A 108 22.87 11.15 -5.10
C TRP A 108 21.46 11.76 -5.16
N LYS A 109 21.21 12.73 -6.06
CA LYS A 109 19.88 13.32 -6.28
C LYS A 109 18.95 12.30 -6.93
N TYR A 110 19.49 11.49 -7.85
CA TYR A 110 18.76 10.40 -8.47
C TYR A 110 18.30 9.38 -7.42
N ILE A 111 19.21 8.90 -6.58
CA ILE A 111 18.91 7.92 -5.53
C ILE A 111 17.87 8.46 -4.54
N ILE A 112 18.06 9.68 -4.00
CA ILE A 112 17.09 10.29 -3.06
C ILE A 112 15.72 10.45 -3.72
N PHE A 113 15.69 10.86 -4.98
CA PHE A 113 14.44 11.01 -5.71
C PHE A 113 13.72 9.67 -5.87
N LEU A 114 14.42 8.61 -6.26
CA LEU A 114 13.83 7.28 -6.42
C LEU A 114 13.32 6.70 -5.09
N ILE A 115 14.07 6.86 -4.00
CA ILE A 115 13.64 6.42 -2.66
C ILE A 115 12.35 7.13 -2.26
N GLY A 116 12.32 8.47 -2.40
CA GLY A 116 11.11 9.24 -2.08
C GLY A 116 9.94 8.89 -2.99
N ALA A 117 10.18 8.64 -4.29
CA ALA A 117 9.15 8.22 -5.23
C ALA A 117 8.56 6.85 -4.87
N GLY A 118 9.41 5.89 -4.47
CA GLY A 118 8.97 4.56 -4.04
C GLY A 118 8.13 4.65 -2.77
N ILE A 119 8.61 5.36 -1.76
CA ILE A 119 7.89 5.52 -0.48
C ILE A 119 6.56 6.23 -0.68
N VAL A 120 6.54 7.38 -1.37
CA VAL A 120 5.30 8.15 -1.58
C VAL A 120 4.32 7.39 -2.45
N GLY A 121 4.79 6.69 -3.48
CA GLY A 121 3.96 5.81 -4.31
C GLY A 121 3.30 4.72 -3.48
N SER A 122 4.09 3.91 -2.75
CA SER A 122 3.58 2.83 -1.91
C SER A 122 2.67 3.33 -0.79
N CYS A 123 2.98 4.46 -0.17
CA CYS A 123 2.14 5.06 0.86
C CYS A 123 0.81 5.59 0.31
N SER A 124 0.81 6.14 -0.90
CA SER A 124 -0.41 6.61 -1.57
C SER A 124 -1.30 5.43 -1.97
N GLU A 125 -0.70 4.33 -2.43
CA GLU A 125 -1.41 3.08 -2.66
C GLU A 125 -1.99 2.53 -1.36
N LEU A 126 -1.18 2.46 -0.30
CA LEU A 126 -1.59 1.99 1.02
C LEU A 126 -2.78 2.79 1.57
N ALA A 127 -2.73 4.12 1.45
CA ALA A 127 -3.83 5.00 1.85
C ALA A 127 -5.15 4.71 1.14
N LEU A 128 -5.09 4.28 -0.14
CA LEU A 128 -6.25 4.11 -1.00
C LEU A 128 -6.80 2.68 -1.01
N SER A 129 -5.94 1.67 -1.10
CA SER A 129 -6.34 0.26 -1.26
C SER A 129 -6.11 -0.59 -0.01
N GLY A 130 -5.36 -0.09 0.98
CA GLY A 130 -4.97 -0.87 2.15
C GLY A 130 -3.81 -1.84 1.90
N GLN A 131 -3.10 -1.72 0.77
CA GLN A 131 -1.90 -2.48 0.43
C GLN A 131 -0.88 -1.57 -0.26
N THR A 132 0.39 -1.94 -0.34
CA THR A 132 1.41 -1.11 -1.02
C THR A 132 1.43 -1.23 -2.54
N GLY A 133 0.72 -2.23 -3.08
CA GLY A 133 0.89 -2.66 -4.47
C GLY A 133 2.24 -3.33 -4.71
N ALA A 134 2.52 -3.62 -5.98
CA ALA A 134 3.78 -4.18 -6.45
C ALA A 134 4.15 -3.54 -7.80
N GLY A 135 5.45 -3.36 -8.04
CA GLY A 135 6.02 -2.91 -9.30
C GLY A 135 6.58 -1.48 -9.27
N ALA A 136 7.32 -1.15 -10.33
CA ALA A 136 8.06 0.10 -10.42
C ALA A 136 7.20 1.31 -10.87
N SER A 137 5.91 1.12 -11.12
CA SER A 137 5.12 2.09 -11.88
C SER A 137 4.94 3.42 -11.17
N GLY A 138 4.77 3.45 -9.85
CA GLY A 138 4.72 4.70 -9.09
C GLY A 138 6.00 5.54 -9.24
N VAL A 139 7.16 4.88 -9.27
CA VAL A 139 8.45 5.54 -9.52
C VAL A 139 8.56 6.01 -10.97
N VAL A 140 8.10 5.22 -11.94
CA VAL A 140 8.06 5.63 -13.36
C VAL A 140 7.19 6.88 -13.56
N TYR A 141 6.01 6.93 -12.93
CA TYR A 141 5.14 8.11 -12.92
C TYR A 141 5.79 9.30 -12.23
N ALA A 142 6.52 9.09 -11.12
CA ALA A 142 7.28 10.15 -10.47
C ALA A 142 8.38 10.73 -11.37
N ILE A 143 9.19 9.87 -11.98
CA ILE A 143 10.21 10.31 -12.94
C ILE A 143 9.56 11.13 -14.05
N PHE A 144 8.47 10.64 -14.63
CA PHE A 144 7.75 11.37 -15.68
C PHE A 144 7.24 12.74 -15.20
N GLY A 145 6.67 12.82 -13.99
CA GLY A 145 6.23 14.07 -13.38
C GLY A 145 7.37 15.08 -13.20
N LEU A 146 8.53 14.64 -12.70
CA LEU A 146 9.72 15.48 -12.55
C LEU A 146 10.23 15.99 -13.91
N LEU A 147 10.36 15.08 -14.88
CA LEU A 147 10.81 15.41 -16.24
C LEU A 147 9.85 16.40 -16.90
N TRP A 148 8.53 16.23 -16.71
CA TRP A 148 7.51 17.14 -17.21
C TRP A 148 7.63 18.53 -16.58
N ALA A 149 7.77 18.62 -15.26
CA ALA A 149 7.91 19.89 -14.55
C ALA A 149 9.17 20.67 -14.96
N GLY A 150 10.27 19.98 -15.27
CA GLY A 150 11.54 20.59 -15.68
C GLY A 150 11.80 20.61 -17.19
N ARG A 151 10.85 20.21 -18.03
CA ARG A 151 11.02 20.13 -19.51
C ARG A 151 11.37 21.46 -20.17
N GLY A 152 11.13 22.58 -19.50
CA GLY A 152 11.55 23.92 -19.94
C GLY A 152 13.07 24.11 -19.88
N SER A 153 13.73 23.46 -18.93
CA SER A 153 15.12 23.70 -18.56
C SER A 153 16.13 22.75 -19.20
N PHE A 154 15.70 21.56 -19.65
CA PHE A 154 16.59 20.54 -20.26
C PHE A 154 16.01 20.02 -21.58
N ALA A 155 16.85 19.98 -22.63
CA ALA A 155 16.47 19.47 -23.94
C ALA A 155 16.24 17.94 -23.90
N GLU A 156 17.09 17.25 -23.14
CA GLU A 156 17.02 15.81 -22.88
C GLU A 156 15.68 15.45 -22.24
N TRP A 157 15.24 16.23 -21.23
CA TRP A 157 13.95 16.00 -20.56
C TRP A 157 12.79 16.29 -21.51
N ARG A 158 12.87 17.36 -22.29
CA ARG A 158 11.86 17.70 -23.30
C ARG A 158 11.67 16.61 -24.36
N SER A 159 12.74 15.91 -24.72
CA SER A 159 12.71 14.84 -25.73
C SER A 159 11.88 13.63 -25.30
N VAL A 160 11.75 13.39 -23.99
CA VAL A 160 10.95 12.29 -23.43
C VAL A 160 9.67 12.77 -22.75
N ALA A 161 9.62 13.98 -22.20
CA ALA A 161 8.43 14.63 -21.67
C ALA A 161 7.68 15.37 -22.78
N THR A 162 7.28 14.64 -23.82
CA THR A 162 6.49 15.17 -24.95
C THR A 162 5.01 15.22 -24.59
N ARG A 163 4.21 16.03 -25.31
CA ARG A 163 2.74 16.03 -25.13
C ARG A 163 2.14 14.67 -25.44
N GLN A 164 2.69 13.93 -26.41
CA GLN A 164 2.28 12.57 -26.72
C GLN A 164 2.49 11.64 -25.53
N ASN A 165 3.67 11.68 -24.90
CA ASN A 165 3.93 10.87 -23.72
C ASN A 165 3.08 11.30 -22.52
N LEU A 166 2.80 12.60 -22.35
CA LEU A 166 1.85 13.05 -21.33
C LEU A 166 0.47 12.43 -21.54
N ASN A 167 -0.05 12.49 -22.77
CA ASN A 167 -1.35 11.91 -23.11
C ASN A 167 -1.36 10.40 -22.88
N LEU A 168 -0.25 9.71 -23.18
CA LEU A 168 -0.09 8.29 -22.92
C LEU A 168 -0.10 7.98 -21.42
N PHE A 169 0.66 8.71 -20.60
CA PHE A 169 0.72 8.48 -19.15
C PHE A 169 -0.61 8.78 -18.45
N VAL A 170 -1.27 9.87 -18.83
CA VAL A 170 -2.60 10.24 -18.29
C VAL A 170 -3.66 9.26 -18.79
N GLY A 171 -3.68 8.95 -20.09
CA GLY A 171 -4.63 8.01 -20.69
C GLY A 171 -4.47 6.59 -20.12
N TRP A 172 -3.24 6.10 -20.00
CA TRP A 172 -2.93 4.83 -19.35
C TRP A 172 -3.35 4.84 -17.88
N GLY A 173 -3.04 5.91 -17.14
CA GLY A 173 -3.39 6.03 -15.73
C GLY A 173 -4.90 6.02 -15.49
N LEU A 174 -5.68 6.68 -16.35
CA LEU A 174 -7.13 6.65 -16.32
C LEU A 174 -7.69 5.28 -16.71
N LEU A 175 -7.11 4.64 -17.73
CA LEU A 175 -7.47 3.28 -18.12
C LEU A 175 -7.24 2.30 -16.96
N CYS A 176 -6.11 2.42 -16.25
CA CYS A 176 -5.83 1.59 -15.07
C CYS A 176 -6.92 1.71 -13.99
N VAL A 177 -7.38 2.94 -13.72
CA VAL A 177 -8.48 3.18 -12.77
C VAL A 177 -9.76 2.45 -13.22
N VAL A 178 -10.11 2.57 -14.50
CA VAL A 178 -11.28 1.88 -15.07
C VAL A 178 -11.14 0.37 -14.96
N LEU A 179 -9.98 -0.19 -15.31
CA LEU A 179 -9.73 -1.64 -15.26
C LEU A 179 -9.79 -2.20 -13.83
N THR A 180 -9.32 -1.43 -12.84
CA THR A 180 -9.44 -1.81 -11.42
C THR A 180 -10.87 -1.78 -10.94
N TYR A 181 -11.63 -0.72 -11.25
CA TYR A 181 -13.04 -0.63 -10.84
C TYR A 181 -13.94 -1.65 -11.57
N ALA A 182 -13.56 -2.03 -12.80
CA ALA A 182 -14.23 -3.09 -13.55
C ALA A 182 -13.83 -4.51 -13.09
N HIS A 183 -12.99 -4.65 -12.06
CA HIS A 183 -12.46 -5.93 -11.56
C HIS A 183 -11.74 -6.77 -12.62
N ILE A 184 -11.16 -6.13 -13.64
CA ILE A 184 -10.40 -6.81 -14.71
C ILE A 184 -8.95 -7.00 -14.29
N MET A 185 -8.36 -5.98 -13.66
CA MET A 185 -6.96 -6.02 -13.23
C MET A 185 -6.77 -5.19 -11.95
N PRO A 186 -6.22 -5.78 -10.87
CA PRO A 186 -5.86 -5.03 -9.67
C PRO A 186 -4.60 -4.21 -9.97
N ILE A 187 -4.75 -2.88 -10.09
CA ILE A 187 -3.66 -1.97 -10.42
C ILE A 187 -3.48 -0.99 -9.28
N ALA A 188 -2.22 -0.74 -8.92
CA ALA A 188 -1.83 0.21 -7.89
C ALA A 188 -2.03 1.68 -8.34
N ASN A 189 -3.29 2.09 -8.48
CA ASN A 189 -3.66 3.42 -8.98
C ASN A 189 -3.19 4.55 -8.06
N GLY A 190 -3.17 4.32 -6.74
CA GLY A 190 -2.62 5.25 -5.77
C GLY A 190 -1.13 5.46 -5.97
N ALA A 191 -0.38 4.40 -6.29
CA ALA A 191 1.04 4.50 -6.60
C ALA A 191 1.28 5.35 -7.87
N HIS A 192 0.49 5.16 -8.93
CA HIS A 192 0.62 5.96 -10.17
C HIS A 192 0.43 7.45 -9.90
N TRP A 193 -0.72 7.83 -9.34
CA TRP A 193 -1.07 9.24 -9.18
C TRP A 193 -0.30 9.91 -8.04
N GLY A 194 -0.04 9.20 -6.95
CA GLY A 194 0.81 9.67 -5.85
C GLY A 194 2.26 9.88 -6.30
N GLY A 195 2.81 8.94 -7.06
CA GLY A 195 4.12 9.07 -7.68
C GLY A 195 4.20 10.26 -8.63
N PHE A 196 3.24 10.39 -9.55
CA PHE A 196 3.18 11.53 -10.48
C PHE A 196 3.12 12.88 -9.76
N ALA A 197 2.27 12.98 -8.73
CA ALA A 197 2.15 14.17 -7.89
C ALA A 197 3.45 14.50 -7.15
N TYR A 198 4.14 13.48 -6.61
CA TYR A 198 5.46 13.64 -6.00
C TYR A 198 6.48 14.19 -6.99
N GLY A 199 6.56 13.59 -8.19
CA GLY A 199 7.45 14.03 -9.26
C GLY A 199 7.22 15.50 -9.66
N LEU A 200 5.96 15.87 -9.86
CA LEU A 200 5.57 17.26 -10.17
C LEU A 200 5.91 18.23 -9.03
N ALA A 201 5.59 17.88 -7.79
CA ALA A 201 5.86 18.71 -6.62
C ALA A 201 7.37 18.97 -6.47
N VAL A 202 8.19 17.90 -6.50
CA VAL A 202 9.65 18.03 -6.44
C VAL A 202 10.16 18.85 -7.62
N GLY A 203 9.72 18.57 -8.84
CA GLY A 203 10.16 19.30 -10.02
C GLY A 203 9.85 20.80 -9.95
N TRP A 204 8.62 21.17 -9.62
CA TRP A 204 8.24 22.58 -9.58
C TRP A 204 8.78 23.35 -8.37
N ILE A 205 9.15 22.69 -7.27
CA ILE A 205 9.98 23.32 -6.22
C ILE A 205 11.28 23.85 -6.85
N PHE A 206 11.92 23.10 -7.74
CA PHE A 206 13.16 23.56 -8.37
C PHE A 206 12.93 24.54 -9.53
N PHE A 207 11.97 24.25 -10.41
CA PHE A 207 11.80 24.95 -11.69
C PHE A 207 10.75 26.08 -11.71
N ALA A 208 9.91 26.22 -10.68
CA ALA A 208 8.89 27.27 -10.59
C ALA A 208 9.09 28.18 -9.36
N PRO A 209 10.15 29.01 -9.31
CA PRO A 209 10.57 29.75 -8.11
C PRO A 209 9.48 30.64 -7.52
N ARG A 210 8.67 31.30 -8.36
CA ARG A 210 7.57 32.18 -7.92
C ARG A 210 6.43 31.43 -7.19
N ARG A 211 6.27 30.13 -7.45
CA ARG A 211 5.20 29.29 -6.86
C ARG A 211 5.74 28.21 -5.92
N ARG A 212 7.02 28.29 -5.55
CA ARG A 212 7.70 27.34 -4.65
C ARG A 212 6.91 26.99 -3.39
N PRO A 213 6.30 27.95 -2.66
CA PRO A 213 5.56 27.62 -1.43
C PRO A 213 4.40 26.63 -1.66
N ILE A 214 3.68 26.75 -2.78
CA ILE A 214 2.56 25.85 -3.11
C ILE A 214 3.06 24.42 -3.31
N TRP A 215 4.21 24.24 -3.95
CA TRP A 215 4.76 22.91 -4.20
C TRP A 215 5.39 22.29 -2.95
N TRP A 216 5.91 23.11 -2.03
CA TRP A 216 6.26 22.65 -0.69
C TRP A 216 5.03 22.19 0.10
N LEU A 217 3.90 22.91 0.01
CA LEU A 217 2.64 22.47 0.61
C LEU A 217 2.15 21.15 -0.01
N ALA A 218 2.24 21.00 -1.34
CA ALA A 218 1.90 19.75 -2.00
C ALA A 218 2.77 18.57 -1.51
N LEU A 219 4.09 18.78 -1.41
CA LEU A 219 5.02 17.77 -0.88
C LEU A 219 4.76 17.47 0.61
N ALA A 220 4.43 18.48 1.41
CA ALA A 220 4.03 18.30 2.80
C ALA A 220 2.72 17.51 2.93
N GLY A 221 1.76 17.75 2.04
CA GLY A 221 0.51 16.98 1.96
C GLY A 221 0.76 15.51 1.62
N LEU A 222 1.66 15.22 0.68
CA LEU A 222 2.09 13.85 0.38
C LEU A 222 2.80 13.20 1.57
N GLY A 223 3.65 13.96 2.28
CA GLY A 223 4.27 13.51 3.52
C GLY A 223 3.25 13.17 4.61
N ALA A 224 2.22 14.02 4.78
CA ALA A 224 1.11 13.76 5.70
C ALA A 224 0.34 12.48 5.31
N ILE A 225 0.08 12.24 4.02
CA ILE A 225 -0.53 10.99 3.54
C ILE A 225 0.33 9.79 3.93
N CYS A 226 1.66 9.87 3.79
CA CYS A 226 2.57 8.81 4.20
C CYS A 226 2.51 8.53 5.71
N VAL A 227 2.52 9.57 6.54
CA VAL A 227 2.40 9.42 7.99
C VAL A 227 1.04 8.80 8.35
N MET A 228 -0.05 9.29 7.75
CA MET A 228 -1.39 8.78 8.02
C MET A 228 -1.54 7.32 7.59
N SER A 229 -1.04 6.91 6.42
CA SER A 229 -1.18 5.52 5.96
C SER A 229 -0.38 4.52 6.79
N LEU A 230 0.66 4.97 7.49
CA LEU A 230 1.48 4.13 8.35
C LEU A 230 0.99 4.07 9.80
N PHE A 231 0.38 5.13 10.30
CA PHE A 231 0.10 5.27 11.74
C PHE A 231 -1.37 5.50 12.08
N TRP A 232 -2.21 5.89 11.12
CA TRP A 232 -3.61 6.17 11.39
C TRP A 232 -4.47 6.13 10.12
N MET A 233 -4.94 4.93 9.78
CA MET A 233 -5.74 4.69 8.58
C MET A 233 -7.17 4.19 8.88
N PRO A 234 -7.96 4.91 9.69
CA PRO A 234 -9.20 4.39 10.25
C PRO A 234 -10.35 4.25 9.23
N TRP A 235 -10.16 4.72 7.98
CA TRP A 235 -11.05 4.45 6.86
C TRP A 235 -10.77 3.11 6.16
N SER A 236 -9.63 2.47 6.43
CA SER A 236 -9.29 1.17 5.86
C SER A 236 -9.87 0.04 6.71
N TRP A 237 -10.58 -0.88 6.07
CA TRP A 237 -11.10 -2.05 6.76
C TRP A 237 -9.97 -2.97 7.26
N VAL A 238 -8.86 -3.07 6.53
CA VAL A 238 -7.66 -3.84 6.91
C VAL A 238 -7.01 -3.23 8.16
N TRP A 239 -6.91 -1.89 8.23
CA TRP A 239 -6.40 -1.20 9.42
C TRP A 239 -7.25 -1.50 10.65
N ASN A 240 -8.57 -1.35 10.51
CA ASN A 240 -9.49 -1.59 11.62
C ASN A 240 -9.46 -3.06 12.07
N TRP A 241 -9.25 -4.00 11.15
CA TRP A 241 -9.04 -5.40 11.48
C TRP A 241 -7.77 -5.62 12.28
N ASP A 242 -6.61 -5.19 11.77
CA ASP A 242 -5.31 -5.38 12.42
C ASP A 242 -5.32 -4.79 13.84
N GLN A 243 -5.82 -3.56 13.98
CA GLN A 243 -5.95 -2.91 15.29
C GLN A 243 -6.94 -3.65 16.20
N GLY A 244 -8.02 -4.21 15.65
CA GLY A 244 -8.94 -5.07 16.38
C GLY A 244 -8.25 -6.32 16.92
N GLY A 245 -7.41 -6.98 16.11
CA GLY A 245 -6.59 -8.12 16.52
C GLY A 245 -5.66 -7.80 17.68
N ARG A 246 -4.93 -6.68 17.60
CA ARG A 246 -4.05 -6.22 18.69
C ARG A 246 -4.83 -5.96 19.99
N LYS A 247 -6.05 -5.42 19.89
CA LYS A 247 -6.91 -5.20 21.07
C LYS A 247 -7.47 -6.49 21.63
N TYR A 248 -7.78 -7.46 20.78
CA TYR A 248 -8.21 -8.79 21.19
C TYR A 248 -7.11 -9.50 21.98
N GLU A 249 -5.86 -9.48 21.50
CA GLU A 249 -4.69 -10.03 22.20
C GLU A 249 -4.45 -9.37 23.56
N GLN A 250 -4.72 -8.06 23.67
CA GLN A 250 -4.69 -7.30 24.93
C GLN A 250 -5.88 -7.59 25.86
N LYS A 251 -6.76 -8.54 25.51
CA LYS A 251 -8.01 -8.87 26.20
C LYS A 251 -8.99 -7.70 26.32
N ASN A 252 -8.87 -6.69 25.45
CA ASN A 252 -9.82 -5.58 25.39
C ASN A 252 -10.89 -5.87 24.33
N TYR A 253 -11.75 -6.85 24.62
CA TYR A 253 -12.71 -7.39 23.65
C TYR A 253 -13.75 -6.38 23.20
N ARG A 254 -14.15 -5.43 24.07
CA ARG A 254 -15.11 -4.38 23.70
C ARG A 254 -14.53 -3.39 22.69
N GLU A 255 -13.26 -3.03 22.84
CA GLU A 255 -12.60 -2.15 21.86
C GLU A 255 -12.30 -2.90 20.56
N ALA A 256 -11.83 -4.15 20.66
CA ALA A 256 -11.64 -5.03 19.50
C ALA A 256 -12.92 -5.18 18.68
N LEU A 257 -14.05 -5.42 19.34
CA LEU A 257 -15.37 -5.49 18.71
C LEU A 257 -15.72 -4.19 17.96
N ARG A 258 -15.56 -3.01 18.57
CA ARG A 258 -15.83 -1.74 17.90
C ARG A 258 -14.98 -1.54 16.64
N LEU A 259 -13.72 -1.97 16.68
CA LEU A 259 -12.80 -1.91 15.54
C LEU A 259 -13.21 -2.89 14.44
N TYR A 260 -13.57 -4.13 14.77
CA TYR A 260 -14.06 -5.09 13.78
C TYR A 260 -15.40 -4.66 13.15
N GLU A 261 -16.33 -4.12 13.94
CA GLU A 261 -17.58 -3.55 13.40
C GLU A 261 -17.30 -2.34 12.50
N ARG A 262 -16.28 -1.54 12.82
CA ARG A 262 -15.83 -0.46 11.95
C ARG A 262 -15.25 -1.02 10.65
N SER A 263 -14.46 -2.09 10.72
CA SER A 263 -13.94 -2.80 9.56
C SER A 263 -15.07 -3.22 8.61
N LEU A 264 -16.16 -3.80 9.14
CA LEU A 264 -17.37 -4.11 8.36
C LEU A 264 -17.95 -2.88 7.65
N ARG A 265 -18.12 -1.76 8.37
CA ARG A 265 -18.66 -0.52 7.81
C ARG A 265 -17.77 0.10 6.73
N THR A 266 -16.46 -0.13 6.79
CA THR A 266 -15.47 0.36 5.82
C THR A 266 -15.22 -0.61 4.66
N GLY A 267 -16.05 -1.64 4.48
CA GLY A 267 -16.03 -2.52 3.31
C GLY A 267 -15.45 -3.92 3.54
N GLY A 268 -15.02 -4.24 4.77
CA GLY A 268 -14.64 -5.62 5.11
C GLY A 268 -15.87 -6.53 5.09
N THR A 269 -15.83 -7.63 4.35
CA THR A 269 -16.99 -8.56 4.23
C THR A 269 -16.60 -10.03 4.33
N VAL A 270 -15.31 -10.31 4.52
CA VAL A 270 -14.76 -11.67 4.48
C VAL A 270 -15.14 -12.48 5.71
N SER A 271 -15.20 -13.80 5.55
CA SER A 271 -15.56 -14.74 6.61
C SER A 271 -14.74 -14.57 7.90
N PRO A 272 -13.39 -14.45 7.87
CA PRO A 272 -12.63 -14.37 9.12
C PRO A 272 -12.87 -13.07 9.92
N LEU A 273 -13.30 -11.98 9.28
CA LEU A 273 -13.70 -10.76 10.02
C LEU A 273 -14.92 -11.04 10.90
N LYS A 274 -15.91 -11.73 10.34
CA LYS A 274 -17.14 -12.07 11.05
C LYS A 274 -16.88 -13.08 12.16
N GLU A 275 -15.97 -14.02 11.95
CA GLU A 275 -15.49 -14.92 13.00
C GLU A 275 -14.83 -14.14 14.15
N ASN A 276 -13.93 -13.20 13.85
CA ASN A 276 -13.29 -12.37 14.88
C ASN A 276 -14.31 -11.57 15.71
N ILE A 277 -15.38 -11.08 15.08
CA ILE A 277 -16.50 -10.42 15.78
C ILE A 277 -17.22 -11.41 16.70
N ALA A 278 -17.49 -12.62 16.21
CA ALA A 278 -18.13 -13.67 17.00
C ALA A 278 -17.27 -14.06 18.21
N ASP A 279 -15.94 -14.20 18.02
CA ASP A 279 -14.98 -14.49 19.07
C ASP A 279 -14.95 -13.38 20.13
N CYS A 280 -14.99 -12.10 19.73
CA CYS A 280 -15.13 -10.97 20.65
C CYS A 280 -16.38 -11.08 21.52
N TRP A 281 -17.54 -11.35 20.90
CA TRP A 281 -18.80 -11.52 21.62
C TRP A 281 -18.76 -12.69 22.58
N GLN A 282 -18.11 -13.79 22.19
CA GLN A 282 -17.91 -14.94 23.08
C GLN A 282 -17.08 -14.57 24.31
N MET A 283 -15.97 -13.86 24.13
CA MET A 283 -15.12 -13.45 25.26
C MET A 283 -15.83 -12.43 26.18
N ILE A 284 -16.65 -11.54 25.62
CA ILE A 284 -17.53 -10.66 26.40
C ILE A 284 -18.55 -11.45 27.23
N ALA A 285 -19.07 -12.57 26.69
CA ALA A 285 -19.95 -13.46 27.45
C ALA A 285 -19.22 -14.10 28.64
N VAL A 286 -17.96 -14.52 28.46
CA VAL A 286 -17.11 -15.04 29.55
C VAL A 286 -16.91 -13.99 30.65
N GLU A 287 -16.63 -12.73 30.28
CA GLU A 287 -16.49 -11.64 31.24
C GLU A 287 -17.81 -11.30 31.96
N ALA A 288 -18.95 -11.48 31.31
CA ALA A 288 -20.27 -11.31 31.93
C ALA A 288 -20.59 -12.45 32.90
N GLU A 289 -20.29 -13.70 32.52
CA GLU A 289 -20.43 -14.87 33.40
C GLU A 289 -19.59 -14.71 34.67
N ALA A 290 -18.34 -14.27 34.53
CA ALA A 290 -17.43 -14.01 35.66
C ALA A 290 -17.95 -12.91 36.62
N ARG A 291 -18.78 -11.99 36.11
CA ARG A 291 -19.46 -10.95 36.90
C ARG A 291 -20.85 -11.37 37.39
N HIS A 292 -21.26 -12.60 37.12
CA HIS A 292 -22.60 -13.13 37.39
C HIS A 292 -23.73 -12.33 36.72
N ASP A 293 -23.44 -11.64 35.60
CA ASP A 293 -24.42 -10.91 34.80
C ASP A 293 -24.99 -11.83 33.70
N ARG A 294 -26.00 -12.61 34.09
CA ARG A 294 -26.62 -13.61 33.20
C ARG A 294 -27.24 -12.96 31.96
N LYS A 295 -27.84 -11.78 32.09
CA LYS A 295 -28.48 -11.08 30.99
C LYS A 295 -27.46 -10.67 29.94
N ALA A 296 -26.37 -10.00 30.35
CA ALA A 296 -25.32 -9.60 29.43
C ALA A 296 -24.61 -10.81 28.79
N MET A 297 -24.46 -11.91 29.52
CA MET A 297 -23.91 -13.16 28.98
C MET A 297 -24.79 -13.75 27.87
N GLU A 298 -26.10 -13.89 28.11
CA GLU A 298 -27.04 -14.46 27.12
C GLU A 298 -27.16 -13.57 25.87
N GLU A 299 -27.17 -12.24 26.04
CA GLU A 299 -27.13 -11.27 24.93
C GLU A 299 -25.86 -11.43 24.10
N ALA A 300 -24.69 -11.50 24.74
CA ALA A 300 -23.42 -11.66 24.06
C ALA A 300 -23.30 -13.00 23.30
N LEU A 301 -23.74 -14.11 23.90
CA LEU A 301 -23.77 -15.42 23.22
C LEU A 301 -24.70 -15.43 22.00
N THR A 302 -25.82 -14.71 22.07
CA THR A 302 -26.75 -14.56 20.94
C THR A 302 -26.07 -13.85 19.78
N GLN A 303 -25.33 -12.77 20.05
CA GLN A 303 -24.56 -12.06 19.03
C GLN A 303 -23.44 -12.93 18.46
N ALA A 304 -22.68 -13.64 19.30
CA ALA A 304 -21.62 -14.55 18.84
C ALA A 304 -22.16 -15.58 17.84
N LYS A 305 -23.28 -16.25 18.20
CA LYS A 305 -23.92 -17.24 17.33
C LYS A 305 -24.34 -16.63 15.98
N LYS A 306 -24.94 -15.44 16.01
CA LYS A 306 -25.36 -14.74 14.79
C LYS A 306 -24.17 -14.54 13.84
N PHE A 307 -23.07 -13.99 14.32
CA PHE A 307 -21.90 -13.71 13.48
C PHE A 307 -21.19 -14.99 12.99
N TYR A 308 -21.17 -16.08 13.75
CA TYR A 308 -20.67 -17.37 13.24
C TYR A 308 -21.50 -17.92 12.08
N GLU A 309 -22.83 -17.80 12.12
CA GLU A 309 -23.68 -18.22 11.00
C GLU A 309 -23.49 -17.31 9.77
N GLU A 310 -23.32 -16.00 9.99
CA GLU A 310 -22.98 -15.07 8.91
C GLU A 310 -21.58 -15.30 8.32
N ALA A 311 -20.64 -15.85 9.09
CA ALA A 311 -19.30 -16.21 8.63
C ALA A 311 -19.33 -17.44 7.70
N LYS A 312 -20.15 -18.45 8.02
CA LYS A 312 -20.33 -19.65 7.17
C LYS A 312 -20.90 -19.34 5.79
N THR A 313 -21.68 -18.28 5.69
CA THR A 313 -22.35 -17.85 4.44
C THR A 313 -21.57 -16.79 3.68
N ALA A 314 -20.51 -16.22 4.26
CA ALA A 314 -19.65 -15.27 3.60
C ALA A 314 -18.71 -15.99 2.61
N GLN A 315 -18.59 -15.45 1.39
CA GLN A 315 -17.57 -15.93 0.44
C GLN A 315 -16.17 -15.77 1.04
N VAL A 316 -15.29 -16.73 0.75
CA VAL A 316 -13.85 -16.66 1.07
C VAL A 316 -13.13 -16.19 -0.20
N PRO A 317 -12.71 -14.92 -0.31
CA PRO A 317 -11.86 -14.49 -1.42
C PRO A 317 -10.47 -15.10 -1.23
N LYS A 318 -9.93 -15.73 -2.29
CA LYS A 318 -8.65 -16.47 -2.26
C LYS A 318 -7.39 -15.61 -2.05
N GLU A 319 -7.49 -14.28 -1.96
CA GLU A 319 -6.33 -13.38 -2.10
C GLU A 319 -6.04 -12.47 -0.89
N VAL A 320 -6.79 -12.53 0.21
CA VAL A 320 -6.49 -11.78 1.45
C VAL A 320 -6.95 -12.59 2.66
N GLU A 321 -6.23 -13.65 2.98
CA GLU A 321 -6.42 -14.39 4.24
C GLU A 321 -5.21 -14.09 5.15
N PRO A 322 -5.30 -13.07 6.03
CA PRO A 322 -4.29 -12.89 7.07
C PRO A 322 -4.30 -14.08 8.03
N GLU A 323 -3.12 -14.50 8.51
CA GLU A 323 -2.99 -15.65 9.41
C GLU A 323 -3.85 -15.48 10.66
N ARG A 324 -4.61 -16.54 10.99
CA ARG A 324 -5.56 -16.58 12.09
C ARG A 324 -4.82 -16.58 13.45
N PRO A 325 -5.25 -15.82 14.46
CA PRO A 325 -4.90 -16.14 15.83
C PRO A 325 -5.55 -17.48 16.25
N PRO A 326 -4.95 -18.24 17.18
CA PRO A 326 -5.37 -19.61 17.50
C PRO A 326 -6.78 -19.68 18.10
N ARG A 327 -7.57 -20.66 17.64
CA ARG A 327 -9.00 -20.84 17.96
C ARG A 327 -9.25 -21.31 19.41
N THR A 328 -10.22 -20.66 20.05
CA THR A 328 -10.90 -21.03 21.30
C THR A 328 -12.13 -21.94 21.07
N GLU A 329 -12.06 -22.91 20.15
CA GLU A 329 -13.20 -23.82 19.87
C GLU A 329 -13.60 -24.65 21.11
N ASP A 330 -12.64 -25.02 21.96
CA ASP A 330 -12.90 -25.75 23.21
C ASP A 330 -13.63 -24.93 24.29
N LEU A 331 -13.59 -23.60 24.20
CA LEU A 331 -14.18 -22.72 25.21
C LEU A 331 -15.70 -22.56 25.02
N ILE A 332 -16.18 -22.56 23.76
CA ILE A 332 -17.60 -22.42 23.40
C ILE A 332 -18.42 -23.53 24.06
N GLU A 333 -17.95 -24.76 23.95
CA GLU A 333 -18.69 -25.92 24.45
C GLU A 333 -18.67 -25.99 25.98
N GLN A 334 -17.59 -25.53 26.61
CA GLN A 334 -17.49 -25.47 28.08
C GLN A 334 -18.41 -24.42 28.70
N ILE A 335 -18.49 -23.22 28.10
CA ILE A 335 -19.37 -22.14 28.58
C ILE A 335 -20.84 -22.51 28.38
N ARG A 336 -21.18 -23.12 27.23
CA ARG A 336 -22.56 -23.55 26.94
C ARG A 336 -23.04 -24.63 27.91
N LYS A 337 -22.16 -25.56 28.30
CA LYS A 337 -22.44 -26.58 29.33
C LYS A 337 -22.57 -25.97 30.74
N LYS A 338 -21.92 -24.84 31.03
CA LYS A 338 -22.06 -24.12 32.31
C LYS A 338 -23.33 -23.28 32.39
N ALA A 339 -23.68 -22.55 31.34
CA ALA A 339 -24.89 -21.72 31.27
C ALA A 339 -26.20 -22.53 31.31
N GLN A 340 -26.16 -23.81 30.93
CA GLN A 340 -27.32 -24.71 30.97
C GLN A 340 -27.52 -25.43 32.31
N LYS A 341 -26.58 -25.32 33.27
CA LYS A 341 -26.78 -25.91 34.60
C LYS A 341 -27.65 -24.99 35.47
N PRO A 342 -28.74 -25.49 36.07
CA PRO A 342 -29.49 -24.73 37.06
C PRO A 342 -28.59 -24.42 38.28
N PRO A 343 -28.85 -23.34 39.05
CA PRO A 343 -28.06 -23.00 40.21
C PRO A 343 -28.01 -24.20 41.15
N ALA A 344 -26.81 -24.61 41.58
CA ALA A 344 -26.70 -25.62 42.61
C ALA A 344 -27.38 -25.09 43.88
N ASP A 345 -28.38 -25.81 44.36
CA ASP A 345 -29.04 -25.52 45.64
C ASP A 345 -27.96 -25.43 46.73
N LYS A 346 -27.78 -24.23 47.27
CA LYS A 346 -26.98 -24.02 48.47
C LYS A 346 -27.79 -24.59 49.64
N LYS A 347 -27.37 -25.75 50.15
CA LYS A 347 -27.73 -26.23 51.49
C LYS A 347 -27.01 -25.42 52.55
#